data_AF-B9J9F0-F1
#
_entry.id   AF-B9J9F0-F1
#
_cell.length_a   1.000
_cell.length_b   1.000
_cell.length_c   1.000
_cell.angle_alpha   90.00
_cell.angle_beta   90.00
_cell.angle_gamma   90.00
#
_symmetry.space_group_name_H-M   'P 1'
#
loop_
_entity.id
_entity.type
_entity.pdbx_description
1 polymer ?
#
loop_
_entity_poly.entity_id
_entity_poly.type
_entity_poly.pdbx_seq_one_letter_code
_entity_poly.pdbx_strand_id
1 'polypeptide(L)'
;MTTMKAALAAAEKDAAPLRAKKSTSVKNEGARKTSAKQPRARPETKGAWIREQCTKADLSVLMNVSMRTLRDLDSREKLVRAPKSGLYMTVPTLNACWAHIRLVAAGRVKEAESPHATERLKSATVERQIREIALKNLKSEVLTLEEIDGAWSTFASQLKAVMLAVPGKVRSRIPHITAHDQETLRTIVKDMLVDLAAEVDASVIGGSGKDLIA
;
A
#
# COMPACT_ATOMS: atom_id res chain seq x y z
N MET A 1 0.77 8.44 41.26
CA MET A 1 -0.51 8.20 40.56
C MET A 1 -1.65 8.81 41.38
N THR A 2 -1.74 10.15 41.45
CA THR A 2 -2.63 10.82 42.42
C THR A 2 -3.21 12.14 41.91
N THR A 3 -3.39 12.28 40.59
CA THR A 3 -3.95 13.51 39.99
C THR A 3 -5.07 13.28 38.97
N MET A 4 -5.39 12.03 38.59
CA MET A 4 -6.49 11.75 37.66
C MET A 4 -7.87 11.56 38.33
N LYS A 5 -7.94 11.48 39.67
CA LYS A 5 -9.21 11.30 40.40
C LYS A 5 -9.93 12.62 40.75
N ALA A 6 -9.30 13.77 40.48
CA ALA A 6 -9.86 15.09 40.75
C ALA A 6 -10.68 15.68 39.58
N ALA A 7 -10.52 15.16 38.36
CA ALA A 7 -11.22 15.67 37.18
C ALA A 7 -12.64 15.08 36.99
N LEU A 8 -12.95 13.96 37.65
CA LEU A 8 -14.25 13.28 37.51
C LEU A 8 -15.34 13.81 38.46
N ALA A 9 -14.98 14.62 39.46
CA ALA A 9 -15.91 15.12 40.48
C ALA A 9 -16.51 16.52 40.17
N ALA A 10 -16.11 17.14 39.05
CA ALA A 10 -16.50 18.51 38.71
C ALA A 10 -17.64 18.63 37.67
N ALA A 11 -18.12 17.52 37.09
CA ALA A 11 -19.13 17.55 36.03
C ALA A 11 -20.56 17.13 36.47
N GLU A 12 -20.76 16.79 37.74
CA GLU A 12 -22.03 16.22 38.25
C GLU A 12 -22.82 17.19 39.15
N LYS A 13 -22.61 18.52 39.02
CA LYS A 13 -23.29 19.53 39.87
C LYS A 13 -24.14 20.59 39.17
N ASP A 14 -24.23 20.61 37.85
CA ASP A 14 -25.14 21.53 37.15
C ASP A 14 -26.40 20.83 36.65
N ALA A 15 -27.20 20.36 37.62
CA ALA A 15 -28.62 20.13 37.45
C ALA A 15 -29.37 21.22 38.22
N ALA A 16 -30.02 22.14 37.51
CA ALA A 16 -31.04 23.02 38.09
C ALA A 16 -32.21 23.22 37.10
N PRO A 17 -33.42 22.77 37.45
CA PRO A 17 -34.63 22.91 36.64
C PRO A 17 -35.50 24.05 37.16
N LEU A 18 -36.04 24.93 36.30
CA LEU A 18 -37.06 25.89 36.72
C LEU A 18 -38.14 26.14 35.65
N ARG A 19 -39.36 25.78 36.10
CA ARG A 19 -40.63 26.52 35.96
C ARG A 19 -41.48 26.39 34.69
N ALA A 20 -42.51 25.57 34.88
CA ALA A 20 -43.83 25.70 34.29
C ALA A 20 -44.47 27.10 34.46
N LYS A 21 -45.19 27.54 33.43
CA LYS A 21 -46.30 28.51 33.52
C LYS A 21 -47.47 28.04 32.65
N LYS A 22 -48.55 27.58 33.30
CA LYS A 22 -49.95 27.77 32.88
C LYS A 22 -50.23 29.29 33.03
N SER A 23 -51.13 29.99 32.36
CA SER A 23 -52.26 29.75 31.46
C SER A 23 -52.69 31.13 30.98
N THR A 24 -53.23 31.30 29.77
CA THR A 24 -54.44 32.13 29.57
C THR A 24 -55.03 31.92 28.18
N SER A 25 -56.32 31.61 28.21
CA SER A 25 -57.26 31.54 27.11
C SER A 25 -57.62 32.95 26.65
N VAL A 26 -57.56 33.21 25.35
CA VAL A 26 -58.35 34.27 24.69
C VAL A 26 -58.85 33.70 23.35
N LYS A 27 -60.16 33.46 23.26
CA LYS A 27 -60.92 33.41 22.00
C LYS A 27 -60.90 34.81 21.38
N ASN A 28 -60.70 35.00 20.08
CA ASN A 28 -61.73 34.78 19.05
C ASN A 28 -61.31 35.39 17.69
N GLU A 29 -61.75 34.71 16.64
CA GLU A 29 -62.16 35.20 15.31
C GLU A 29 -61.32 36.22 14.52
N GLY A 30 -60.75 35.72 13.43
CA GLY A 30 -60.26 36.51 12.31
C GLY A 30 -60.09 35.61 11.08
N ALA A 31 -61.20 35.34 10.40
CA ALA A 31 -61.25 34.56 9.17
C ALA A 31 -60.36 35.17 8.07
N ARG A 32 -59.32 34.44 7.66
CA ARG A 32 -58.74 34.54 6.31
C ARG A 32 -58.35 33.14 5.84
N LYS A 33 -59.26 32.53 5.08
CA LYS A 33 -59.01 31.31 4.29
C LYS A 33 -57.96 31.61 3.22
N THR A 34 -56.68 31.48 3.55
CA THR A 34 -55.64 31.25 2.54
C THR A 34 -55.55 29.75 2.33
N SER A 35 -56.00 29.31 1.16
CA SER A 35 -55.98 27.94 0.67
C SER A 35 -54.62 27.27 0.91
N ALA A 36 -54.49 26.57 2.04
CA ALA A 36 -53.39 25.67 2.30
C ALA A 36 -53.50 24.51 1.31
N LYS A 37 -52.66 24.57 0.27
CA LYS A 37 -52.45 23.50 -0.70
C LYS A 37 -52.12 22.24 0.07
N GLN A 38 -53.10 21.35 0.22
CA GLN A 38 -52.90 20.02 0.82
C GLN A 38 -51.65 19.40 0.17
N PRO A 39 -50.69 18.87 0.94
CA PRO A 39 -49.64 18.05 0.36
C PRO A 39 -50.36 16.90 -0.34
N ARG A 40 -50.23 16.81 -1.66
CA ARG A 40 -50.81 15.73 -2.45
C ARG A 40 -50.34 14.43 -1.82
N ALA A 41 -51.26 13.69 -1.21
CA ALA A 41 -51.02 12.31 -0.82
C ALA A 41 -50.50 11.60 -2.07
N ARG A 42 -49.23 11.20 -2.04
CA ARG A 42 -48.63 10.41 -3.11
C ARG A 42 -49.50 9.16 -3.21
N PRO A 43 -50.14 8.87 -4.35
CA PRO A 43 -50.93 7.66 -4.46
C PRO A 43 -50.00 6.48 -4.18
N GLU A 44 -50.37 5.63 -3.23
CA GLU A 44 -49.74 4.34 -2.99
C GLU A 44 -50.09 3.40 -4.14
N THR A 45 -49.68 3.75 -5.35
CA THR A 45 -49.51 2.76 -6.42
C THR A 45 -48.30 1.94 -6.03
N LYS A 46 -48.50 0.89 -5.22
CA LYS A 46 -47.61 -0.27 -5.24
C LYS A 46 -47.46 -0.62 -6.72
N GLY A 47 -46.26 -0.46 -7.27
CA GLY A 47 -45.99 -0.58 -8.71
C GLY A 47 -46.30 -1.99 -9.20
N ALA A 48 -47.57 -2.25 -9.51
CA ALA A 48 -48.14 -3.58 -9.78
C ALA A 48 -47.63 -4.23 -11.08
N TRP A 49 -46.68 -3.59 -11.77
CA TRP A 49 -46.00 -4.15 -12.93
C TRP A 49 -44.77 -4.99 -12.56
N ILE A 50 -44.21 -4.82 -11.35
CA ILE A 50 -43.09 -5.62 -10.86
C ILE A 50 -43.64 -6.73 -9.96
N ARG A 51 -43.35 -7.99 -10.29
CA ARG A 51 -43.69 -9.14 -9.44
C ARG A 51 -43.05 -8.93 -8.06
N GLU A 52 -43.79 -9.21 -6.98
CA GLU A 52 -43.28 -9.08 -5.62
C GLU A 52 -42.09 -10.01 -5.36
N GLN A 53 -42.08 -11.16 -6.03
CA GLN A 53 -41.02 -12.16 -5.99
C GLN A 53 -40.48 -12.41 -7.40
N CYS A 54 -39.16 -12.47 -7.54
CA CYS A 54 -38.48 -12.74 -8.80
C CYS A 54 -37.52 -13.93 -8.69
N THR A 55 -37.33 -14.64 -9.80
CA THR A 55 -36.26 -15.63 -9.91
C THR A 55 -34.91 -14.94 -10.11
N LYS A 56 -33.81 -15.69 -9.94
CA LYS A 56 -32.45 -15.18 -10.17
C LYS A 56 -32.23 -14.71 -11.62
N ALA A 57 -32.85 -15.38 -12.58
CA ALA A 57 -32.79 -15.03 -14.00
C ALA A 57 -33.53 -13.71 -14.25
N ASP A 58 -34.73 -13.56 -13.69
CA ASP A 58 -35.50 -12.31 -13.80
C ASP A 58 -34.73 -11.12 -13.20
N LEU A 59 -34.06 -11.33 -12.06
CA LEU A 59 -33.24 -10.30 -11.41
C LEU A 59 -32.05 -9.89 -12.28
N SER A 60 -31.42 -10.84 -12.99
CA SER A 60 -30.32 -10.55 -13.91
C SER A 60 -30.74 -9.64 -15.08
N VAL A 61 -31.93 -9.88 -15.63
CA VAL A 61 -32.52 -9.07 -16.69
C VAL A 61 -32.91 -7.70 -16.15
N LEU A 62 -33.55 -7.67 -14.98
CA LEU A 62 -34.03 -6.44 -14.34
C LEU A 62 -32.88 -5.49 -13.95
N MET A 63 -31.77 -6.04 -13.45
CA MET A 63 -30.59 -5.26 -13.09
C MET A 63 -29.62 -5.04 -14.25
N ASN A 64 -29.80 -5.74 -15.37
CA ASN A 64 -28.86 -5.79 -16.49
C ASN A 64 -27.43 -6.18 -16.05
N VAL A 65 -27.35 -7.23 -15.22
CA VAL A 65 -26.10 -7.69 -14.60
C VAL A 65 -25.95 -9.19 -14.83
N SER A 66 -24.73 -9.66 -15.10
CA SER A 66 -24.48 -11.07 -15.39
C SER A 66 -24.88 -12.00 -14.23
N MET A 67 -25.22 -13.25 -14.54
CA MET A 67 -25.52 -14.27 -13.52
C MET A 67 -24.33 -14.53 -12.56
N ARG A 68 -23.09 -14.35 -13.05
CA ARG A 68 -21.87 -14.50 -12.23
C ARG A 68 -21.79 -13.42 -11.16
N THR A 69 -21.96 -12.16 -11.56
CA THR A 69 -22.00 -11.01 -10.64
C THR A 69 -23.17 -11.10 -9.66
N LEU A 70 -24.29 -11.67 -10.08
CA LEU A 70 -25.44 -11.90 -9.21
C LEU A 70 -25.18 -13.02 -8.18
N ARG A 71 -24.41 -14.06 -8.53
CA ARG A 71 -23.93 -15.06 -7.56
C ARG A 71 -22.91 -14.47 -6.58
N ASP A 72 -22.03 -13.59 -7.05
CA ASP A 72 -21.08 -12.89 -6.17
C ASP A 72 -21.80 -12.00 -5.16
N LEU A 73 -22.80 -11.23 -5.60
CA LEU A 73 -23.65 -10.43 -4.71
C LEU A 73 -24.46 -11.27 -3.72
N ASP A 74 -24.91 -12.45 -4.14
CA ASP A 74 -25.60 -13.44 -3.30
C ASP A 74 -24.67 -14.05 -2.24
N SER A 75 -23.43 -14.40 -2.62
CA SER A 75 -22.42 -14.89 -1.67
C SER A 75 -21.95 -13.82 -0.67
N ARG A 76 -22.03 -12.55 -1.05
CA ARG A 76 -21.76 -11.41 -0.16
C ARG A 76 -22.98 -11.00 0.68
N GLU A 77 -24.04 -11.80 0.65
CA GLU A 77 -25.30 -11.61 1.39
C GLU A 77 -25.95 -10.24 1.13
N LYS A 78 -25.80 -9.68 -0.08
CA LYS A 78 -26.38 -8.37 -0.43
C LYS A 78 -27.77 -8.46 -1.05
N LEU A 79 -28.30 -9.67 -1.23
CA LEU A 79 -29.62 -9.93 -1.79
C LEU A 79 -30.58 -10.45 -0.70
N VAL A 80 -31.76 -9.82 -0.60
CA VAL A 80 -32.84 -10.24 0.30
C VAL A 80 -33.61 -11.43 -0.30
N ARG A 81 -33.50 -12.59 0.33
CA ARG A 81 -34.20 -13.83 -0.07
C ARG A 81 -35.67 -13.80 0.35
N ALA A 82 -36.55 -14.35 -0.49
CA ALA A 82 -37.96 -14.51 -0.19
C ALA A 82 -38.19 -15.73 0.74
N PRO A 83 -39.34 -15.82 1.42
CA PRO A 83 -39.66 -16.96 2.28
C PRO A 83 -39.80 -18.29 1.50
N LYS A 84 -40.10 -18.22 0.19
CA LYS A 84 -40.12 -19.38 -0.68
C LYS A 84 -38.72 -19.64 -1.26
N SER A 85 -38.26 -20.89 -1.14
CA SER A 85 -36.93 -21.30 -1.61
C SER A 85 -36.70 -20.93 -3.08
N GLY A 86 -35.51 -20.40 -3.38
CA GLY A 86 -35.09 -20.05 -4.74
C GLY A 86 -35.64 -18.73 -5.29
N LEU A 87 -36.41 -17.97 -4.52
CA LEU A 87 -36.98 -16.68 -4.91
C LEU A 87 -36.37 -15.53 -4.11
N TYR A 88 -36.37 -14.35 -4.72
CA TYR A 88 -35.90 -13.12 -4.11
C TYR A 88 -37.01 -12.08 -4.08
N MET A 89 -36.99 -11.21 -3.08
CA MET A 89 -37.92 -10.08 -3.04
C MET A 89 -37.38 -8.95 -3.93
N THR A 90 -38.15 -8.51 -4.91
CA THR A 90 -37.68 -7.56 -5.95
C THR A 90 -37.29 -6.21 -5.36
N VAL A 91 -38.23 -5.48 -4.77
CA VAL A 91 -37.99 -4.14 -4.27
C VAL A 91 -36.87 -4.05 -3.21
N PRO A 92 -36.82 -4.91 -2.17
CA PRO A 92 -35.79 -4.79 -1.15
C PRO A 92 -34.40 -5.23 -1.65
N THR A 93 -34.31 -6.19 -2.58
CA THR A 93 -33.00 -6.53 -3.19
C THR A 93 -32.44 -5.39 -4.01
N LEU A 94 -33.27 -4.74 -4.85
CA LEU A 94 -32.83 -3.57 -5.61
C LEU A 94 -32.37 -2.46 -4.67
N ASN A 95 -33.16 -2.13 -3.64
CA ASN A 95 -32.80 -1.08 -2.70
C ASN A 95 -31.50 -1.38 -1.95
N ALA A 96 -31.30 -2.62 -1.49
CA ALA A 96 -30.06 -3.05 -0.85
C ALA A 96 -28.86 -2.96 -1.79
N CYS A 97 -29.02 -3.38 -3.06
CA CYS A 97 -27.97 -3.29 -4.06
C CYS A 97 -27.62 -1.82 -4.39
N TRP A 98 -28.62 -0.97 -4.60
CA TRP A 98 -28.40 0.46 -4.86
C TRP A 98 -27.76 1.16 -3.66
N ALA A 99 -28.15 0.83 -2.43
CA ALA A 99 -27.51 1.35 -1.24
C ALA A 99 -26.04 0.93 -1.19
N HIS A 100 -25.73 -0.32 -1.51
CA HIS A 100 -24.36 -0.81 -1.57
C HIS A 100 -23.52 -0.08 -2.64
N ILE A 101 -24.01 0.04 -3.88
CA ILE A 101 -23.31 0.74 -4.96
C ILE A 101 -23.05 2.21 -4.57
N ARG A 102 -24.03 2.88 -3.94
CA ARG A 102 -23.87 4.25 -3.45
C ARG A 102 -22.80 4.35 -2.36
N LEU A 103 -22.74 3.40 -1.45
CA LEU A 103 -21.69 3.36 -0.42
C LEU A 103 -20.31 3.13 -1.03
N VAL A 104 -20.20 2.24 -2.03
CA VAL A 104 -18.94 1.96 -2.74
C VAL A 104 -18.50 3.21 -3.52
N ALA A 105 -19.40 3.83 -4.28
CA ALA A 105 -19.12 5.05 -5.03
C ALA A 105 -18.75 6.23 -4.13
N ALA A 106 -19.33 6.31 -2.93
CA ALA A 106 -18.98 7.31 -1.93
C ALA A 106 -17.63 7.04 -1.23
N GLY A 107 -16.95 5.93 -1.55
CA GLY A 107 -15.71 5.51 -0.88
C GLY A 107 -15.90 5.18 0.61
N ARG A 108 -17.14 4.99 1.05
CA ARG A 108 -17.50 4.73 2.47
C ARG A 108 -17.58 3.26 2.82
N VAL A 109 -17.54 2.38 1.82
CA VAL A 109 -17.29 0.96 2.08
C VAL A 109 -15.81 0.83 2.38
N LYS A 110 -15.48 0.78 3.68
CA LYS A 110 -14.34 0.00 4.12
C LYS A 110 -14.70 -1.42 3.75
N GLU A 111 -14.36 -1.84 2.53
CA GLU A 111 -14.44 -3.23 2.14
C GLU A 111 -13.41 -3.89 3.05
N ALA A 112 -13.88 -4.30 4.23
CA ALA A 112 -13.10 -5.06 5.17
C ALA A 112 -12.55 -6.21 4.35
N GLU A 113 -11.24 -6.17 4.11
CA GLU A 113 -10.48 -7.34 3.75
C GLU A 113 -11.01 -8.05 2.49
N SER A 114 -11.22 -7.34 1.38
CA SER A 114 -11.01 -8.07 0.12
C SER A 114 -9.51 -8.40 0.09
N PRO A 115 -9.09 -9.68 0.24
CA PRO A 115 -7.67 -10.03 0.31
C PRO A 115 -6.92 -9.48 -0.91
N HIS A 116 -7.62 -9.37 -2.03
CA HIS A 116 -7.09 -8.84 -3.27
C HIS A 116 -6.79 -7.33 -3.24
N ALA A 117 -7.52 -6.50 -2.50
CA ALA A 117 -7.22 -5.07 -2.43
C ALA A 117 -5.99 -4.81 -1.56
N THR A 118 -5.86 -5.50 -0.42
CA THR A 118 -4.68 -5.41 0.44
C THR A 118 -3.44 -5.94 -0.26
N GLU A 119 -3.54 -7.07 -0.97
CA GLU A 119 -2.43 -7.63 -1.74
C GLU A 119 -2.04 -6.70 -2.90
N ARG A 120 -3.00 -6.09 -3.61
CA ARG A 120 -2.69 -5.10 -4.66
C ARG A 120 -1.95 -3.88 -4.13
N LEU A 121 -2.32 -3.38 -2.95
CA LEU A 121 -1.62 -2.24 -2.34
C LEU A 121 -0.18 -2.63 -1.96
N LYS A 122 0.03 -3.82 -1.39
CA LYS A 122 1.37 -4.34 -1.10
C LYS A 122 2.20 -4.49 -2.39
N SER A 123 1.63 -5.11 -3.44
CA SER A 123 2.31 -5.21 -4.74
C SER A 123 2.67 -3.84 -5.31
N ALA A 124 1.76 -2.85 -5.24
CA ALA A 124 2.03 -1.49 -5.70
C ALA A 124 3.18 -0.82 -4.92
N THR A 125 3.30 -1.09 -3.61
CA THR A 125 4.44 -0.57 -2.83
C THR A 125 5.77 -1.20 -3.23
N VAL A 126 5.80 -2.52 -3.44
CA VAL A 126 7.01 -3.24 -3.89
C VAL A 126 7.41 -2.81 -5.29
N GLU A 127 6.46 -2.70 -6.22
CA GLU A 127 6.74 -2.20 -7.57
C GLU A 127 7.29 -0.77 -7.57
N ARG A 128 6.79 0.09 -6.68
CA ARG A 128 7.31 1.46 -6.53
C ARG A 128 8.77 1.43 -6.06
N GLN A 129 9.10 0.59 -5.08
CA GLN A 129 10.47 0.44 -4.60
C GLN A 129 11.41 -0.08 -5.70
N ILE A 130 10.98 -1.09 -6.46
CA ILE A 130 11.75 -1.61 -7.60
C ILE A 130 12.00 -0.51 -8.64
N ARG A 131 10.96 0.27 -8.97
CA ARG A 131 11.07 1.40 -9.91
C ARG A 131 12.00 2.49 -9.38
N GLU A 132 11.98 2.76 -8.07
CA GLU A 132 12.89 3.73 -7.45
C GLU A 132 14.35 3.27 -7.50
N ILE A 133 14.62 1.99 -7.21
CA ILE A 133 15.96 1.40 -7.32
C ILE A 133 16.43 1.45 -8.78
N ALA A 134 15.57 1.07 -9.73
CA ALA A 134 15.91 1.13 -11.14
C ALA A 134 16.22 2.57 -11.61
N LEU A 135 15.47 3.58 -11.14
CA LEU A 135 15.77 4.98 -11.42
C LEU A 135 17.09 5.43 -10.79
N LYS A 136 17.44 4.95 -9.60
CA LYS A 136 18.72 5.23 -8.93
C LYS A 136 19.90 4.58 -9.65
N ASN A 137 19.74 3.34 -10.13
CA ASN A 137 20.75 2.67 -10.96
C ASN A 137 21.00 3.44 -12.26
N LEU A 138 19.93 3.90 -12.94
CA LEU A 138 20.06 4.72 -14.16
C LEU A 138 20.76 6.06 -13.91
N LYS A 139 20.65 6.60 -12.70
CA LYS A 139 21.37 7.81 -12.28
C LYS A 139 22.80 7.55 -11.81
N SER A 140 23.30 6.31 -11.91
CA SER A 140 24.61 5.88 -11.37
C SER A 140 24.80 6.13 -9.87
N GLU A 141 23.70 6.33 -9.12
CA GLU A 141 23.75 6.59 -7.68
C GLU A 141 23.89 5.28 -6.87
N VAL A 142 23.57 4.14 -7.48
CA VAL A 142 23.61 2.82 -6.85
C VAL A 142 24.33 1.86 -7.80
N LEU A 143 25.43 1.28 -7.32
CA LEU A 143 26.11 0.15 -7.97
C LEU A 143 25.71 -1.14 -7.25
N THR A 144 25.55 -2.21 -8.01
CA THR A 144 25.37 -3.54 -7.41
C THR A 144 26.70 -4.10 -6.91
N LEU A 145 26.66 -4.97 -5.91
CA LEU A 145 27.88 -5.60 -5.37
C LEU A 145 28.61 -6.44 -6.43
N GLU A 146 27.87 -7.08 -7.34
CA GLU A 146 28.44 -7.88 -8.44
C GLU A 146 29.21 -7.01 -9.44
N GLU A 147 28.70 -5.82 -9.77
CA GLU A 147 29.40 -4.87 -10.64
C GLU A 147 30.69 -4.35 -9.98
N ILE A 148 30.65 -4.09 -8.67
CA ILE A 148 31.82 -3.67 -7.90
C ILE A 148 32.88 -4.77 -7.90
N ASP A 149 32.50 -6.01 -7.56
CA ASP A 149 33.43 -7.14 -7.51
C ASP A 149 34.05 -7.43 -8.89
N GLY A 150 33.24 -7.39 -9.96
CA GLY A 150 33.73 -7.52 -11.33
C GLY A 150 34.71 -6.42 -11.73
N ALA A 151 34.42 -5.17 -11.37
CA ALA A 151 35.30 -4.03 -11.65
C ALA A 151 36.63 -4.13 -10.89
N TRP A 152 36.58 -4.48 -9.59
CA TRP A 152 37.79 -4.65 -8.77
C TRP A 152 38.63 -5.84 -9.17
N SER A 153 38.02 -6.97 -9.52
CA SER A 153 38.72 -8.15 -10.06
C SER A 153 39.45 -7.81 -11.36
N THR A 154 38.80 -7.05 -12.24
CA THR A 154 39.40 -6.57 -13.49
C THR A 154 40.56 -5.61 -13.22
N PHE A 155 40.37 -4.64 -12.32
CA PHE A 155 41.39 -3.68 -11.91
C PHE A 155 42.62 -4.38 -11.29
N ALA A 156 42.41 -5.31 -10.36
CA ALA A 156 43.49 -6.08 -9.72
C ALA A 156 44.26 -6.93 -10.74
N SER A 157 43.55 -7.54 -11.69
CA SER A 157 44.17 -8.31 -12.78
C SER A 157 45.04 -7.44 -13.69
N GLN A 158 44.56 -6.25 -14.04
CA GLN A 158 45.33 -5.28 -14.84
C GLN A 158 46.55 -4.76 -14.08
N LEU A 159 46.39 -4.42 -12.80
CA LEU A 159 47.48 -3.97 -11.93
C LEU A 159 48.59 -5.03 -11.84
N LYS A 160 48.21 -6.30 -11.61
CA LYS A 160 49.14 -7.44 -11.61
C LYS A 160 49.90 -7.57 -12.93
N ALA A 161 49.21 -7.46 -14.06
CA ALA A 161 49.85 -7.52 -15.38
C ALA A 161 50.84 -6.37 -15.59
N VAL A 162 50.49 -5.16 -15.16
CA VAL A 162 51.37 -3.97 -15.25
C VAL A 162 52.60 -4.14 -14.38
N MET A 163 52.45 -4.56 -13.11
CA MET A 163 53.55 -4.75 -12.17
C MET A 163 54.52 -5.84 -12.63
N LEU A 164 54.02 -6.97 -13.09
CA LEU A 164 54.86 -8.06 -13.61
C LEU A 164 55.56 -7.70 -14.94
N ALA A 165 55.09 -6.69 -15.66
CA ALA A 165 55.75 -6.17 -16.86
C ALA A 165 56.90 -5.19 -16.54
N VAL A 166 56.97 -4.63 -15.32
CA VAL A 166 58.00 -3.66 -14.91
C VAL A 166 59.43 -4.20 -15.11
N PRO A 167 59.80 -5.42 -14.66
CA PRO A 167 61.17 -5.94 -14.84
C PRO A 167 61.58 -6.03 -16.31
N GLY A 168 60.66 -6.40 -17.20
CA GLY A 168 60.92 -6.44 -18.65
C GLY A 168 61.16 -5.05 -19.25
N LYS A 169 60.37 -4.05 -18.82
CA LYS A 169 60.55 -2.65 -19.23
C LYS A 169 61.83 -2.02 -18.68
N VAL A 170 62.24 -2.40 -17.47
CA VAL A 170 63.49 -1.94 -16.87
C VAL A 170 64.69 -2.44 -17.67
N ARG A 171 64.70 -3.72 -18.05
CA ARG A 171 65.76 -4.30 -18.90
C ARG A 171 65.85 -3.64 -20.28
N SER A 172 64.72 -3.26 -20.89
CA SER A 172 64.74 -2.59 -22.19
C SER A 172 65.25 -1.14 -22.10
N ARG A 173 65.07 -0.47 -20.96
CA ARG A 173 65.53 0.91 -20.72
C ARG A 173 66.99 0.98 -20.25
N ILE A 174 67.46 -0.05 -19.55
CA ILE A 174 68.77 -0.10 -18.90
C ILE A 174 69.54 -1.33 -19.44
N PRO A 175 70.33 -1.17 -20.52
CA PRO A 175 70.95 -2.30 -21.22
C PRO A 175 72.11 -2.96 -20.45
N HIS A 176 72.58 -2.36 -19.35
CA HIS A 176 73.64 -2.93 -18.50
C HIS A 176 73.10 -3.86 -17.39
N ILE A 177 71.77 -4.05 -17.30
CA ILE A 177 71.16 -4.99 -16.38
C ILE A 177 71.37 -6.42 -16.87
N THR A 178 71.90 -7.27 -15.99
CA THR A 178 72.12 -8.68 -16.31
C THR A 178 70.82 -9.47 -16.23
N ALA A 179 70.80 -10.68 -16.80
CA ALA A 179 69.64 -11.58 -16.67
C ALA A 179 69.37 -11.98 -15.21
N HIS A 180 70.40 -11.99 -14.36
CA HIS A 180 70.28 -12.25 -12.93
C HIS A 180 69.51 -11.12 -12.23
N ASP A 181 69.85 -9.87 -12.53
CA ASP A 181 69.19 -8.68 -11.96
C ASP A 181 67.72 -8.57 -12.38
N GLN A 182 67.37 -9.08 -13.57
CA GLN A 182 65.97 -9.14 -14.01
C GLN A 182 65.16 -10.14 -13.16
N GLU A 183 65.74 -11.30 -12.84
CA GLU A 183 65.04 -12.31 -12.04
C GLU A 183 64.93 -11.88 -10.57
N THR A 184 65.95 -11.23 -10.01
CA THR A 184 65.87 -10.65 -8.66
C THR A 184 64.79 -9.56 -8.58
N LEU A 185 64.72 -8.65 -9.57
CA LEU A 185 63.65 -7.64 -9.61
C LEU A 185 62.27 -8.28 -9.74
N ARG A 186 62.15 -9.37 -10.51
CA ARG A 186 60.89 -10.11 -10.67
C ARG A 186 60.46 -10.77 -9.36
N THR A 187 61.38 -11.34 -8.61
CA THR A 187 61.10 -11.95 -7.31
C THR A 187 60.66 -10.88 -6.30
N ILE A 188 61.38 -9.76 -6.21
CA ILE A 188 61.00 -8.64 -5.32
C ILE A 188 59.58 -8.14 -5.65
N VAL A 189 59.24 -7.95 -6.92
CA VAL A 189 57.89 -7.53 -7.32
C VAL A 189 56.81 -8.56 -6.94
N LYS A 190 57.11 -9.85 -7.07
CA LYS A 190 56.18 -10.91 -6.63
C LYS A 190 56.02 -10.92 -5.12
N ASP A 191 57.10 -10.82 -4.37
CA ASP A 191 57.08 -10.82 -2.90
C ASP A 191 56.28 -9.63 -2.38
N MET A 192 56.51 -8.42 -2.94
CA MET A 192 55.71 -7.24 -2.62
C MET A 192 54.21 -7.41 -2.92
N LEU A 193 53.86 -8.07 -4.03
CA LEU A 193 52.46 -8.36 -4.35
C LEU A 193 51.83 -9.38 -3.41
N VAL A 194 52.60 -10.36 -2.92
CA VAL A 194 52.15 -11.34 -1.94
C VAL A 194 51.96 -10.70 -0.57
N ASP A 195 52.90 -9.86 -0.15
CA ASP A 195 52.80 -9.10 1.11
C ASP A 195 51.58 -8.17 1.11
N LEU A 196 51.35 -7.46 0.00
CA LEU A 196 50.16 -6.62 -0.17
C LEU A 196 48.87 -7.44 -0.09
N ALA A 197 48.83 -8.63 -0.72
CA ALA A 197 47.67 -9.50 -0.66
C ALA A 197 47.40 -9.98 0.77
N ALA A 198 48.46 -10.35 1.51
CA ALA A 198 48.35 -10.78 2.91
C ALA A 198 47.85 -9.64 3.83
N GLU A 199 48.29 -8.40 3.61
CA GLU A 199 47.82 -7.23 4.34
C GLU A 199 46.34 -6.94 4.06
N VAL A 200 45.92 -7.03 2.79
CA VAL A 200 44.52 -6.84 2.40
C VAL A 200 43.63 -7.92 3.01
N ASP A 201 44.03 -9.19 2.94
CA ASP A 201 43.27 -10.29 3.57
C ASP A 201 43.15 -10.10 5.09
N ALA A 202 44.24 -9.68 5.75
CA ALA A 202 44.21 -9.36 7.18
C ALA A 202 43.28 -8.18 7.50
N SER A 203 43.26 -7.15 6.65
CA SER A 203 42.37 -5.99 6.79
C SER A 203 40.89 -6.34 6.58
N VAL A 204 40.57 -7.15 5.58
CA VAL A 204 39.20 -7.59 5.29
C VAL A 204 38.64 -8.49 6.40
N ILE A 205 39.47 -9.34 6.99
CA ILE A 205 39.09 -10.18 8.13
C ILE A 205 38.95 -9.33 9.42
N GLY A 206 39.75 -8.26 9.56
CA GLY A 206 39.70 -7.32 10.67
C GLY A 206 38.51 -6.34 10.62
N GLY A 207 38.01 -6.02 9.43
CA GLY A 207 36.90 -5.09 9.17
C GLY A 207 35.50 -5.63 9.52
N SER A 208 35.39 -6.46 10.56
CA SER A 208 34.11 -7.00 11.02
C SER A 208 33.32 -5.93 11.81
N GLY A 209 32.58 -5.09 11.09
CA GLY A 209 31.31 -4.48 11.51
C GLY A 209 31.30 -3.51 12.71
N LYS A 210 32.42 -3.25 13.39
CA LYS A 210 32.46 -2.35 14.54
C LYS A 210 32.55 -0.86 14.19
N ASP A 211 33.00 -0.52 12.99
CA ASP A 211 33.22 0.89 12.60
C ASP A 211 32.08 1.50 11.76
N LEU A 212 31.02 0.74 11.50
CA LEU A 212 29.83 1.22 10.77
C LEU A 212 28.71 1.74 11.68
N ILE A 213 28.94 1.77 12.99
CA ILE A 213 28.03 2.35 14.00
C ILE A 213 28.85 3.27 14.91
N ALA A 214 29.27 4.42 14.38
CA ALA A 214 29.71 5.57 15.17
C ALA A 214 29.23 6.85 14.49
#